data_AF-U6Q292-F1
#
_entry.id   AF-U6Q292-F1
#
_cell.length_a   1.000
_cell.length_b   1.000
_cell.length_c   1.000
_cell.angle_alpha   90.00
_cell.angle_beta   90.00
_cell.angle_gamma   90.00
#
_symmetry.space_group_name_H-M   'P 1'
#
loop_
_entity.id
_entity.type
_entity.pdbx_description
1 polymer ?
#
loop_
_entity_poly.entity_id
_entity_poly.type
_entity_poly.pdbx_seq_one_letter_code
_entity_poly.pdbx_strand_id
1 'polypeptide(L)'
;MKLAHFLIIGAAMTTALPTLAAPSHQINTVGMTQPRFNDLAAQCTNAVHPNTLQAVARVESGFNPYAIGVVRGSLKRQPRTLAEAVATAKSLHAQGKNFSMGLMQVNRYNLAAYGLNYETVFEPCKNINAGAKILKSCFDRAGGNGQAA
;
A
#
# COMPACT_ATOMS: atom_id res chain seq x y z
N MET A 1 32.30 65.40 55.86
CA MET A 1 32.01 65.76 54.45
C MET A 1 32.90 64.97 53.52
N LYS A 2 32.38 63.89 52.94
CA LYS A 2 32.69 63.43 51.58
C LYS A 2 31.62 62.42 51.17
N LEU A 3 31.07 62.68 50.00
CA LEU A 3 29.88 62.10 49.40
C LEU A 3 30.22 60.83 48.63
N ALA A 4 29.18 60.02 48.43
CA ALA A 4 28.99 58.99 47.40
C ALA A 4 29.86 57.71 47.53
N HIS A 5 29.22 56.54 47.48
CA HIS A 5 29.05 55.83 46.21
C HIS A 5 27.99 54.73 46.34
N PHE A 6 27.17 54.64 45.30
CA PHE A 6 26.15 53.64 45.00
C PHE A 6 26.63 52.20 45.24
N LEU A 7 25.76 51.34 45.78
CA LEU A 7 25.80 49.93 45.41
C LEU A 7 24.40 49.44 45.03
N ILE A 8 24.37 48.91 43.82
CA ILE A 8 23.22 48.53 43.02
C ILE A 8 22.66 47.20 43.52
N ILE A 9 21.35 47.15 43.74
CA ILE A 9 20.61 45.91 43.99
C ILE A 9 20.50 45.19 42.63
N GLY A 10 21.30 44.14 42.46
CA GLY A 10 21.23 43.28 41.27
C GLY A 10 19.98 42.41 41.29
N ALA A 11 19.04 42.69 40.37
CA ALA A 11 17.91 41.82 40.09
C ALA A 11 18.37 40.65 39.22
N ALA A 12 18.27 39.42 39.74
CA ALA A 12 18.51 38.21 38.96
C ALA A 12 17.34 37.97 37.99
N MET A 13 17.50 38.33 36.72
CA MET A 13 16.58 37.93 35.65
C MET A 13 16.79 36.45 35.34
N THR A 14 15.92 35.61 35.87
CA THR A 14 15.75 34.22 35.45
C THR A 14 15.25 34.18 34.01
N THR A 15 16.14 33.85 33.08
CA THR A 15 15.77 33.61 31.69
C THR A 15 15.11 32.24 31.59
N ALA A 16 13.78 32.22 31.43
CA ALA A 16 13.08 31.01 31.03
C ALA A 16 13.51 30.66 29.60
N LEU A 17 14.21 29.53 29.45
CA LEU A 17 14.53 28.95 28.15
C LEU A 17 13.22 28.59 27.42
N PRO A 18 13.07 28.90 26.12
CA PRO A 18 11.97 28.39 25.34
C PRO A 18 12.11 26.87 25.23
N THR A 19 11.14 26.13 25.76
CA THR A 19 10.98 24.70 25.49
C THR A 19 10.72 24.52 24.00
N LEU A 20 11.73 24.00 23.28
CA LEU A 20 11.54 23.46 21.94
C LEU A 20 10.58 22.27 22.05
N ALA A 21 9.31 22.48 21.75
CA ALA A 21 8.38 21.40 21.50
C ALA A 21 8.92 20.61 20.29
N ALA A 22 9.27 19.34 20.50
CA ALA A 22 9.68 18.46 19.42
C ALA A 22 8.53 18.35 18.40
N PRO A 23 8.82 18.35 17.08
CA PRO A 23 7.79 18.14 16.09
C PRO A 23 7.26 16.71 16.27
N SER A 24 5.98 16.61 16.64
CA SER A 24 5.26 15.35 16.69
C SER A 24 5.20 14.80 15.27
N HIS A 25 6.06 13.85 14.93
CA HIS A 25 5.93 13.10 13.69
C HIS A 25 4.63 12.30 13.77
N GLN A 26 3.61 12.81 13.08
CA GLN A 26 2.37 12.09 12.83
C GLN A 26 2.75 10.81 12.09
N ILE A 27 2.71 9.67 12.77
CA ILE A 27 2.68 8.37 12.09
C ILE A 27 1.27 8.25 11.51
N ASN A 28 1.05 8.94 10.40
CA ASN A 28 -0.13 8.72 9.59
C ASN A 28 -0.01 7.30 9.05
N THR A 29 -1.05 6.49 9.26
CA THR A 29 -1.23 5.21 8.57
C THR A 29 -1.18 5.46 7.06
N VAL A 30 -0.04 5.17 6.47
CA VAL A 30 0.33 5.41 5.07
C VAL A 30 -0.49 4.45 4.18
N GLY A 31 -1.80 4.71 3.99
CA GLY A 31 -2.59 4.04 2.96
C GLY A 31 -2.07 4.46 1.58
N MET A 32 -1.89 3.55 0.62
CA MET A 32 -1.33 3.86 -0.71
C MET A 32 -2.14 4.94 -1.45
N THR A 33 -1.50 6.05 -1.84
CA THR A 33 -2.08 7.07 -2.74
C THR A 33 -1.54 6.91 -4.16
N GLN A 34 -2.22 7.52 -5.15
CA GLN A 34 -1.94 7.29 -6.58
C GLN A 34 -0.46 7.42 -6.99
N PRO A 35 0.26 8.51 -6.64
CA PRO A 35 1.67 8.65 -7.03
C PRO A 35 2.55 7.54 -6.45
N ARG A 36 2.32 7.17 -5.19
CA ARG A 36 3.07 6.11 -4.50
C ARG A 36 2.84 4.73 -5.10
N PHE A 37 1.65 4.48 -5.66
CA PHE A 37 1.40 3.22 -6.36
C PHE A 37 2.21 3.14 -7.66
N ASN A 38 2.33 4.23 -8.42
CA ASN A 38 3.12 4.25 -9.65
C ASN A 38 4.59 3.92 -9.39
N ASP A 39 5.17 4.53 -8.35
CA ASP A 39 6.57 4.28 -7.96
C ASP A 39 6.79 2.81 -7.57
N LEU A 40 5.85 2.24 -6.81
CA LEU A 40 5.88 0.82 -6.48
C LEU A 40 5.76 -0.04 -7.74
N ALA A 41 4.77 0.25 -8.60
CA ALA A 41 4.53 -0.53 -9.81
C ALA A 41 5.75 -0.54 -10.74
N ALA A 42 6.42 0.61 -10.91
CA ALA A 42 7.64 0.73 -11.69
C ALA A 42 8.81 -0.12 -11.14
N GLN A 43 8.88 -0.32 -9.82
CA GLN A 43 9.87 -1.20 -9.19
C GLN A 43 9.53 -2.68 -9.37
N CYS A 44 8.24 -3.03 -9.40
CA CYS A 44 7.80 -4.42 -9.42
C CYS A 44 7.79 -5.05 -10.83
N THR A 45 7.64 -4.24 -11.90
CA THR A 45 7.49 -4.76 -13.27
C THR A 45 7.67 -3.68 -14.34
N ASN A 46 8.13 -4.09 -15.53
CA ASN A 46 8.14 -3.28 -16.76
C ASN A 46 7.15 -3.79 -17.83
N ALA A 47 6.35 -4.82 -17.51
CA ALA A 47 5.46 -5.46 -18.49
C ALA A 47 4.29 -4.57 -18.94
N VAL A 48 3.89 -3.63 -18.08
CA VAL A 48 2.78 -2.68 -18.30
C VAL A 48 3.13 -1.34 -17.67
N HIS A 49 2.80 -0.24 -18.34
CA HIS A 49 3.04 1.12 -17.90
C HIS A 49 2.40 1.40 -16.52
N PRO A 50 3.11 2.05 -15.56
CA PRO A 50 2.61 2.25 -14.21
C PRO A 50 1.25 2.93 -14.11
N ASN A 51 0.95 3.91 -14.98
CA ASN A 51 -0.37 4.57 -15.04
C ASN A 51 -1.51 3.58 -15.33
N THR A 52 -1.29 2.62 -16.22
CA THR A 52 -2.29 1.59 -16.52
C THR A 52 -2.50 0.67 -15.33
N LEU A 53 -1.42 0.21 -14.69
CA LEU A 53 -1.50 -0.61 -13.48
C LEU A 53 -2.20 0.10 -12.33
N GLN A 54 -1.95 1.40 -12.17
CA GLN A 54 -2.60 2.23 -11.17
C GLN A 54 -4.09 2.37 -11.41
N ALA A 55 -4.50 2.61 -12.66
CA ALA A 55 -5.91 2.68 -13.04
C ALA A 55 -6.63 1.37 -12.71
N VAL A 56 -6.01 0.23 -13.03
CA VAL A 56 -6.53 -1.10 -12.68
C VAL A 56 -6.61 -1.28 -11.17
N ALA A 57 -5.51 -1.10 -10.42
CA ALA A 57 -5.49 -1.32 -8.98
C ALA A 57 -6.49 -0.44 -8.22
N ARG A 58 -6.74 0.79 -8.70
CA ARG A 58 -7.78 1.66 -8.14
C ARG A 58 -9.16 1.02 -8.20
N VAL A 59 -9.53 0.49 -9.38
CA VAL A 59 -10.85 -0.13 -9.59
C VAL A 59 -10.95 -1.46 -8.87
N GLU A 60 -9.90 -2.27 -8.97
CA GLU A 60 -9.88 -3.66 -8.49
C GLU A 60 -9.79 -3.78 -6.96
N SER A 61 -9.07 -2.87 -6.30
CA SER A 61 -8.81 -2.99 -4.86
C SER A 61 -8.95 -1.70 -4.06
N GLY A 62 -9.09 -0.54 -4.72
CA GLY A 62 -8.94 0.75 -4.05
C GLY A 62 -7.57 0.91 -3.38
N PHE A 63 -6.54 0.24 -3.93
CA PHE A 63 -5.19 0.12 -3.35
C PHE A 63 -5.12 -0.63 -2.00
N ASN A 64 -6.12 -1.43 -1.66
CA ASN A 64 -6.04 -2.31 -0.50
C ASN A 64 -5.25 -3.59 -0.84
N PRO A 65 -4.05 -3.81 -0.25
CA PRO A 65 -3.24 -4.98 -0.55
C PRO A 65 -3.87 -6.29 -0.08
N TYR A 66 -4.87 -6.23 0.81
CA TYR A 66 -5.57 -7.38 1.36
C TYR A 66 -6.98 -7.57 0.78
N ALA A 67 -7.31 -6.85 -0.30
CA ALA A 67 -8.61 -6.97 -0.95
C ALA A 67 -8.86 -8.39 -1.46
N ILE A 68 -10.05 -8.92 -1.19
CA ILE A 68 -10.54 -10.20 -1.71
C ILE A 68 -11.90 -9.99 -2.35
N GLY A 69 -11.99 -10.24 -3.66
CA GLY A 69 -13.21 -10.26 -4.43
C GLY A 69 -13.72 -11.69 -4.63
N VAL A 70 -14.99 -11.96 -4.34
CA VAL A 70 -15.61 -13.28 -4.54
C VAL A 70 -16.49 -13.23 -5.80
N VAL A 71 -16.29 -14.15 -6.74
CA VAL A 71 -17.10 -14.20 -7.96
C VAL A 71 -18.55 -14.52 -7.59
N ARG A 72 -19.47 -13.65 -8.01
CA ARG A 72 -20.90 -13.72 -7.66
C ARG A 72 -21.17 -13.73 -6.14
N GLY A 73 -20.36 -13.02 -5.38
CA GLY A 73 -20.55 -12.88 -3.94
C GLY A 73 -19.75 -11.72 -3.36
N SER A 74 -19.80 -11.58 -2.04
CA SER A 74 -19.03 -10.57 -1.32
C SER A 74 -18.68 -11.06 0.08
N LEU A 75 -17.62 -10.48 0.64
CA LEU A 75 -17.31 -10.62 2.05
C LEU A 75 -18.12 -9.60 2.85
N LYS A 76 -18.54 -9.96 4.06
CA LYS A 76 -19.18 -9.02 4.99
C LYS A 76 -18.26 -7.84 5.35
N ARG A 77 -16.96 -8.11 5.47
CA ARG A 77 -15.90 -7.11 5.60
C ARG A 77 -14.64 -7.58 4.90
N GLN A 78 -13.84 -6.64 4.42
CA GLN A 78 -12.50 -6.95 3.91
C GLN A 78 -11.52 -7.30 5.05
N PRO A 79 -10.52 -8.16 4.80
CA PRO A 79 -9.40 -8.36 5.72
C PRO A 79 -8.63 -7.06 5.97
N ARG A 80 -8.12 -6.89 7.19
CA ARG A 80 -7.31 -5.74 7.61
C ARG A 80 -5.83 -6.06 7.78
N THR A 81 -5.49 -7.35 7.84
CA THR A 81 -4.11 -7.82 8.02
C THR A 81 -3.82 -8.95 7.05
N LEU A 82 -2.52 -9.21 6.82
CA LEU A 82 -2.09 -10.36 6.02
C LEU A 82 -2.63 -11.67 6.59
N ALA A 83 -2.57 -11.87 7.91
CA ALA A 83 -3.07 -13.08 8.55
C ALA A 83 -4.58 -13.30 8.31
N GLU A 84 -5.38 -12.23 8.42
CA GLU A 84 -6.81 -12.29 8.08
C GLU A 84 -7.03 -12.62 6.60
N ALA A 85 -6.23 -12.04 5.71
CA ALA A 85 -6.36 -12.24 4.27
C ALA A 85 -6.05 -13.69 3.86
N VAL A 86 -4.95 -14.26 4.40
CA VAL A 86 -4.57 -15.66 4.20
C VAL A 86 -5.65 -16.59 4.75
N ALA A 87 -6.12 -16.36 5.98
CA ALA A 87 -7.17 -17.17 6.60
C ALA A 87 -8.48 -17.13 5.79
N THR A 88 -8.84 -15.94 5.30
CA THR A 88 -10.03 -15.76 4.46
C THR A 88 -9.90 -16.49 3.13
N ALA A 89 -8.75 -16.38 2.45
CA ALA A 89 -8.48 -17.10 1.20
C ALA A 89 -8.57 -18.63 1.38
N LYS A 90 -7.98 -19.16 2.44
CA LYS A 90 -8.06 -20.60 2.76
C LYS A 90 -9.50 -21.06 3.06
N SER A 91 -10.27 -20.25 3.79
CA SER A 91 -11.69 -20.55 4.06
C SER A 91 -12.53 -20.56 2.77
N LEU A 92 -12.35 -19.57 1.88
CA LEU A 92 -13.04 -19.53 0.59
C LEU A 92 -12.65 -20.72 -0.30
N HIS A 93 -11.37 -21.13 -0.29
CA HIS A 93 -10.91 -22.32 -0.99
C HIS A 93 -11.62 -23.58 -0.49
N ALA A 94 -11.69 -23.80 0.82
CA ALA A 94 -12.36 -24.95 1.43
C ALA A 94 -13.86 -25.00 1.09
N GLN A 95 -14.48 -23.84 0.87
CA GLN A 95 -15.87 -23.71 0.41
C GLN A 95 -16.05 -23.89 -1.10
N GLY A 96 -14.98 -24.18 -1.86
CA GLY A 96 -15.01 -24.31 -3.31
C GLY A 96 -15.30 -23.01 -4.07
N LYS A 97 -15.13 -21.84 -3.42
CA LYS A 97 -15.45 -20.55 -4.04
C LYS A 97 -14.43 -20.15 -5.10
N ASN A 98 -14.87 -19.34 -6.06
CA ASN A 98 -14.01 -18.64 -7.00
C ASN A 98 -13.79 -17.21 -6.50
N PHE A 99 -12.53 -16.80 -6.33
CA PHE A 99 -12.17 -15.50 -5.75
C PHE A 99 -10.80 -15.02 -6.24
N SER A 100 -10.59 -13.71 -6.10
CA SER A 100 -9.40 -12.95 -6.47
C SER A 100 -8.80 -12.25 -5.27
N MET A 101 -7.50 -11.96 -5.32
CA MET A 101 -6.72 -11.47 -4.17
C MET A 101 -5.77 -10.33 -4.52
N GLY A 102 -5.64 -9.38 -3.60
CA GLY A 102 -4.64 -8.32 -3.59
C GLY A 102 -4.90 -7.17 -4.55
N LEU A 103 -3.88 -6.35 -4.75
CA LEU A 103 -3.93 -5.06 -5.46
C LEU A 103 -4.49 -5.16 -6.89
N MET A 104 -4.12 -6.21 -7.59
CA MET A 104 -4.47 -6.50 -8.98
C MET A 104 -5.53 -7.60 -9.11
N GLN A 105 -6.16 -8.00 -7.99
CA GLN A 105 -7.20 -9.03 -7.95
C GLN A 105 -6.83 -10.32 -8.73
N VAL A 106 -5.65 -10.87 -8.45
CA VAL A 106 -5.18 -12.11 -9.07
C VAL A 106 -6.07 -13.28 -8.63
N ASN A 107 -6.69 -13.95 -9.60
CA ASN A 107 -7.62 -15.05 -9.33
C ASN A 107 -6.91 -16.29 -8.76
N ARG A 108 -7.59 -17.03 -7.86
CA ARG A 108 -7.08 -18.27 -7.24
C ARG A 108 -6.59 -19.32 -8.24
N TYR A 109 -7.15 -19.38 -9.45
CA TYR A 109 -6.76 -20.36 -10.47
C TYR A 109 -5.46 -19.98 -11.20
N ASN A 110 -5.04 -18.73 -11.12
CA ASN A 110 -3.82 -18.26 -11.79
C ASN A 110 -2.57 -18.36 -10.90
N LEU A 111 -2.71 -18.57 -9.59
CA LEU A 111 -1.60 -18.42 -8.65
C LEU A 111 -0.39 -19.29 -9.01
N ALA A 112 -0.62 -20.59 -9.28
CA ALA A 112 0.45 -21.53 -9.58
C ALA A 112 1.26 -21.12 -10.82
N ALA A 113 0.59 -20.62 -11.87
CA ALA A 113 1.24 -20.18 -13.11
C ALA A 113 2.19 -18.98 -12.90
N TYR A 114 2.00 -18.23 -11.81
CA TYR A 114 2.84 -17.08 -11.45
C TYR A 114 3.70 -17.33 -10.20
N GLY A 115 3.82 -18.58 -9.74
CA GLY A 115 4.64 -18.94 -8.58
C GLY A 115 4.12 -18.37 -7.26
N LEU A 116 2.80 -18.16 -7.16
CA LEU A 116 2.14 -17.63 -5.97
C LEU A 116 1.36 -18.71 -5.23
N ASN A 117 1.14 -18.47 -3.95
CA ASN A 117 0.20 -19.21 -3.10
C ASN A 117 -0.62 -18.22 -2.25
N TYR A 118 -1.45 -18.73 -1.34
CA TYR A 118 -2.31 -17.90 -0.51
C TYR A 118 -1.52 -17.04 0.50
N GLU A 119 -0.30 -17.42 0.84
CA GLU A 119 0.60 -16.69 1.72
C GLU A 119 1.32 -15.55 0.99
N THR A 120 1.68 -15.73 -0.27
CA THR A 120 2.53 -14.78 -1.02
C THR A 120 1.76 -13.82 -1.91
N VAL A 121 0.52 -14.14 -2.29
CA VAL A 121 -0.27 -13.33 -3.25
C VAL A 121 -0.57 -11.92 -2.74
N PHE A 122 -0.54 -11.68 -1.43
CA PHE A 122 -0.79 -10.36 -0.85
C PHE A 122 0.48 -9.51 -0.71
N GLU A 123 1.67 -10.04 -1.03
CA GLU A 123 2.88 -9.22 -1.11
C GLU A 123 2.74 -8.26 -2.31
N PRO A 124 2.86 -6.94 -2.11
CA PRO A 124 2.53 -5.96 -3.14
C PRO A 124 3.22 -6.19 -4.48
N CYS A 125 4.53 -6.42 -4.52
CA CYS A 125 5.24 -6.55 -5.78
C CYS A 125 4.94 -7.85 -6.51
N LYS A 126 4.84 -8.97 -5.81
CA LYS A 126 4.41 -10.26 -6.36
C LYS A 126 3.02 -10.17 -6.98
N ASN A 127 2.09 -9.48 -6.30
CA ASN A 127 0.73 -9.28 -6.81
C ASN A 127 0.72 -8.38 -8.05
N ILE A 128 1.42 -7.25 -8.00
CA ILE A 128 1.53 -6.31 -9.13
C ILE A 128 2.18 -6.98 -10.34
N ASN A 129 3.27 -7.72 -10.15
CA ASN A 129 3.98 -8.42 -11.22
C ASN A 129 3.09 -9.47 -11.89
N ALA A 130 2.38 -10.30 -11.11
CA ALA A 130 1.46 -11.29 -11.63
C ALA A 130 0.28 -10.63 -12.39
N GLY A 131 -0.34 -9.62 -11.79
CA GLY A 131 -1.42 -8.86 -12.44
C GLY A 131 -0.98 -8.21 -13.76
N ALA A 132 0.21 -7.61 -13.80
CA ALA A 132 0.77 -7.01 -15.01
C ALA A 132 1.00 -8.05 -16.11
N LYS A 133 1.54 -9.23 -15.77
CA LYS A 133 1.73 -10.33 -16.74
C LYS A 133 0.40 -10.86 -17.28
N ILE A 134 -0.62 -10.99 -16.43
CA ILE A 134 -1.98 -11.38 -16.86
C ILE A 134 -2.53 -10.33 -17.82
N LEU A 135 -2.46 -9.05 -17.46
CA LEU A 135 -2.97 -7.95 -18.26
C LEU A 135 -2.27 -7.87 -19.62
N LYS A 136 -0.94 -7.97 -19.63
CA LYS A 136 -0.15 -8.04 -20.87
C LYS A 136 -0.59 -9.21 -21.76
N SER A 137 -0.75 -10.41 -21.21
CA SER A 137 -1.19 -11.57 -21.98
C SER A 137 -2.58 -11.39 -22.59
N CYS A 138 -3.52 -10.76 -21.86
CA CYS A 138 -4.84 -10.42 -22.39
C CYS A 138 -4.75 -9.43 -23.56
N PHE A 139 -3.90 -8.41 -23.42
CA PHE A 139 -3.70 -7.39 -24.45
C PHE A 139 -3.05 -7.97 -25.72
N ASP A 140 -2.01 -8.80 -25.56
CA ASP A 140 -1.34 -9.48 -26.67
C ASP A 140 -2.33 -10.36 -27.45
N ARG A 141 -3.20 -11.10 -26.74
CA ARG A 141 -4.26 -11.92 -27.36
C ARG A 141 -5.34 -11.11 -28.09
N ALA A 142 -5.55 -9.87 -27.68
CA ALA A 142 -6.51 -8.96 -28.32
C ALA A 142 -5.92 -8.28 -29.58
N GLY A 143 -4.65 -8.55 -29.92
CA GLY A 143 -3.97 -7.95 -31.08
C GLY A 143 -3.48 -6.51 -30.85
N GLY A 144 -3.32 -6.10 -29.59
CA GLY A 144 -2.86 -4.76 -29.25
C GLY A 144 -1.35 -4.58 -29.42
N ASN A 145 -0.92 -3.40 -29.90
CA ASN A 145 0.49 -3.06 -30.11
C ASN A 145 1.04 -2.20 -28.95
N GLY A 146 1.40 -2.83 -27.83
CA GLY A 146 2.18 -2.22 -26.73
C GLY A 146 1.40 -1.68 -25.51
N GLN A 147 1.86 -2.08 -24.32
CA GLN A 147 1.50 -1.52 -23.00
C GLN A 147 2.73 -1.34 -22.10
N ALA A 148 3.92 -1.75 -22.54
CA ALA A 148 5.13 -1.78 -21.71
C ALA A 148 5.56 -0.37 -21.27
N ALA A 149 6.22 -0.30 -20.11
CA ALA A 149 6.74 0.92 -19.52
C ALA A 149 8.06 1.34 -20.18
#